data_AF-A0A7S2PJ01-F1
#
_entry.id   AF-A0A7S2PJ01-F1
#
_cell.length_a   1.000
_cell.length_b   1.000
_cell.length_c   1.000
_cell.angle_alpha   90.00
_cell.angle_beta   90.00
_cell.angle_gamma   90.00
#
_symmetry.space_group_name_H-M   'P 1'
#
loop_
_entity.id
_entity.type
_entity.pdbx_description
1 polymer ?
#
loop_
_entity_poly.entity_id
_entity_poly.type
_entity_poly.pdbx_seq_one_letter_code
_entity_poly.pdbx_strand_id
1 'polypeptide(L)'
;MGDWAEVVACSKKYPEQAQDPVITDLSNGSAWARLPLHEACRLKASKESIQALVKAYPQGAESCESLHNRLPIHIACAENASDDVVRILLDVFPKGAEAIEDKYSGIPLHFACSNG
;
A
#
# COMPACT_ATOMS: atom_id res chain seq x y z
N MET A 1 14.37 11.34 -7.38
CA MET A 1 13.89 9.95 -7.62
C MET A 1 14.17 9.19 -6.33
N GLY A 2 13.16 8.57 -5.71
CA GLY A 2 13.41 7.68 -4.57
C GLY A 2 14.04 6.37 -5.04
N ASP A 3 14.93 5.79 -4.25
CA ASP A 3 15.66 4.58 -4.64
C ASP A 3 14.99 3.31 -4.10
N TRP A 4 14.42 2.52 -5.01
CA TRP A 4 13.65 1.31 -4.66
C TRP A 4 14.56 0.13 -4.31
N ALA A 5 15.88 0.26 -4.52
CA ALA A 5 16.85 -0.72 -4.04
C ALA A 5 16.98 -0.69 -2.50
N GLU A 6 17.06 0.49 -1.88
CA GLU A 6 17.20 0.60 -0.41
C GLU A 6 15.95 0.15 0.32
N VAL A 7 14.75 0.51 -0.17
CA VAL A 7 13.48 0.11 0.47
C VAL A 7 13.24 -1.40 0.40
N VAL A 8 13.61 -2.05 -0.72
CA VAL A 8 13.56 -3.52 -0.86
C VAL A 8 14.68 -4.21 -0.05
N ALA A 9 15.82 -3.56 0.18
CA ALA A 9 16.87 -4.06 1.06
C ALA A 9 16.47 -3.98 2.55
N CYS A 10 15.92 -2.85 3.00
CA CYS A 10 15.49 -2.66 4.40
C CYS A 10 14.30 -3.55 4.78
N SER A 11 13.27 -3.64 3.94
CA SER A 11 12.09 -4.49 4.19
C SER A 11 12.42 -5.99 4.33
N LYS A 12 13.48 -6.48 3.68
CA LYS A 12 13.99 -7.86 3.85
C LYS A 12 14.92 -8.02 5.06
N LYS A 13 15.42 -6.93 5.63
CA LYS A 13 16.46 -6.92 6.68
C LYS A 13 15.91 -6.57 8.06
N TYR A 14 14.82 -5.81 8.14
CA TYR A 14 14.19 -5.32 9.36
C TYR A 14 12.66 -5.45 9.27
N PRO A 15 12.06 -6.62 9.57
CA PRO A 15 10.61 -6.79 9.49
C PRO A 15 9.84 -5.91 10.49
N GLU A 16 10.44 -5.53 11.61
CA GLU A 16 9.81 -4.58 12.56
C GLU A 16 9.59 -3.19 11.95
N GLN A 17 10.42 -2.77 10.98
CA GLN A 17 10.23 -1.51 10.25
C GLN A 17 9.04 -1.55 9.27
N ALA A 18 8.41 -2.71 9.04
CA ALA A 18 7.22 -2.80 8.19
C ALA A 18 5.97 -2.16 8.83
N GLN A 19 5.98 -1.92 10.15
CA GLN A 19 4.94 -1.19 10.88
C GLN A 19 5.25 0.31 11.06
N ASP A 20 6.51 0.72 10.85
CA ASP A 20 6.93 2.11 11.06
C ASP A 20 6.45 2.99 9.90
N PRO A 21 5.58 3.99 10.13
CA PRO A 21 5.11 4.84 9.05
C PRO A 21 6.23 5.73 8.51
N VAL A 22 6.44 5.71 7.21
CA VAL A 22 7.22 6.71 6.48
C VAL A 22 6.46 8.03 6.56
N ILE A 23 6.96 8.93 7.42
CA ILE A 23 6.49 10.32 7.51
C ILE A 23 7.21 11.13 6.44
N THR A 24 6.45 11.78 5.57
CA THR A 24 6.97 12.74 4.59
C THR A 24 6.46 14.13 4.92
N ASP A 25 7.38 15.00 5.37
CA ASP A 25 7.10 16.42 5.58
C ASP A 25 7.01 17.15 4.23
N LEU A 26 5.92 17.91 4.03
CA LEU A 26 5.77 18.84 2.92
C LEU A 26 6.21 20.24 3.36
N SER A 27 6.79 21.01 2.42
CA SER A 27 7.28 22.37 2.66
C SER A 27 6.21 23.40 3.06
N ASN A 28 4.93 23.03 3.07
CA ASN A 28 3.82 23.82 3.57
C ASN A 28 3.47 23.54 5.06
N GLY A 29 4.26 22.74 5.77
CA GLY A 29 4.03 22.38 7.18
C GLY A 29 2.99 21.26 7.39
N SER A 30 2.57 20.57 6.33
CA SER A 30 1.74 19.36 6.41
C SER A 30 2.61 18.11 6.28
N ALA A 31 2.47 17.16 7.20
CA ALA A 31 3.10 15.84 7.08
C ALA A 31 2.06 14.79 6.66
N TRP A 32 2.50 13.75 5.94
CA TRP A 32 1.69 12.55 5.72
C TRP A 32 2.45 11.27 6.04
N ALA A 33 1.72 10.28 6.56
CA ALA A 33 2.24 9.01 7.03
C ALA A 33 1.74 7.86 6.16
N ARG A 34 2.66 7.02 5.68
CA ARG A 34 2.38 5.76 4.96
C ARG A 34 3.21 4.62 5.51
N LEU A 35 2.57 3.49 5.81
CA LEU A 35 3.32 2.25 6.05
C LEU A 35 4.08 1.84 4.77
N PRO A 36 5.23 1.15 4.88
CA PRO A 36 5.97 0.65 3.73
C PRO A 36 5.14 -0.16 2.72
N LEU A 37 4.08 -0.84 3.17
CA LEU A 37 3.15 -1.55 2.28
C LEU A 37 2.38 -0.61 1.33
N HIS A 38 2.01 0.60 1.77
CA HIS A 38 1.37 1.62 0.92
C HIS A 38 2.33 2.13 -0.16
N GLU A 39 3.56 2.48 0.23
CA GLU A 39 4.58 2.93 -0.73
C GLU A 39 5.02 1.80 -1.66
N ALA A 40 5.07 0.55 -1.21
CA ALA A 40 5.35 -0.61 -2.07
C ALA A 40 4.26 -0.83 -3.12
N CYS A 41 2.98 -0.63 -2.76
CA CYS A 41 1.89 -0.60 -3.75
C CYS A 41 2.08 0.56 -4.74
N ARG A 42 2.48 1.74 -4.24
CA ARG A 42 2.70 2.96 -5.05
C ARG A 42 3.90 2.88 -6.01
N LEU A 43 4.99 2.22 -5.62
CA LEU A 43 6.15 1.92 -6.49
C LEU A 43 5.93 0.64 -7.34
N LYS A 44 4.73 0.02 -7.31
CA LYS A 44 4.43 -1.24 -8.03
C LYS A 44 5.50 -2.31 -7.76
N ALA A 45 5.87 -2.45 -6.49
CA ALA A 45 6.89 -3.39 -6.05
C ALA A 45 6.51 -4.83 -6.43
N SER A 46 7.52 -5.69 -6.66
CA SER A 46 7.26 -7.08 -7.04
C SER A 46 6.47 -7.82 -5.96
N LYS A 47 5.73 -8.85 -6.37
CA LYS A 47 4.88 -9.61 -5.44
C LYS A 47 5.65 -10.22 -4.27
N GLU A 48 6.93 -10.55 -4.45
CA GLU A 48 7.80 -11.07 -3.40
C GLU A 48 8.09 -10.00 -2.33
N SER A 49 8.19 -8.73 -2.72
CA SER A 49 8.32 -7.59 -1.80
C SER A 49 7.01 -7.30 -1.07
N ILE A 50 5.88 -7.37 -1.76
CA ILE A 50 4.54 -7.24 -1.14
C ILE A 50 4.31 -8.40 -0.15
N GLN A 51 4.58 -9.65 -0.53
CA GLN A 51 4.51 -10.83 0.34
C GLN A 51 5.43 -10.72 1.55
N ALA A 52 6.65 -10.19 1.40
CA ALA A 52 7.55 -9.97 2.52
C ALA A 52 7.01 -8.95 3.52
N LEU A 53 6.51 -7.81 3.03
CA LEU A 53 5.91 -6.75 3.86
C LEU A 53 4.63 -7.22 4.56
N VAL A 54 3.72 -7.87 3.83
CA VAL A 54 2.50 -8.51 4.34
C VAL A 54 2.83 -9.54 5.42
N LYS A 55 3.85 -10.38 5.20
CA LYS A 55 4.23 -11.43 6.16
C LYS A 55 4.92 -10.85 7.41
N ALA A 56 5.57 -9.70 7.29
CA ALA A 56 6.16 -8.98 8.42
C ALA A 56 5.09 -8.25 9.25
N TYR A 57 4.12 -7.60 8.60
CA TYR A 57 3.08 -6.81 9.26
C TYR A 57 1.73 -6.88 8.51
N PRO A 58 0.92 -7.94 8.72
CA PRO A 58 -0.31 -8.17 7.97
C PRO A 58 -1.40 -7.13 8.29
N GLN A 59 -1.44 -6.58 9.51
CA GLN A 59 -2.34 -5.49 9.90
C GLN A 59 -2.09 -4.21 9.07
N GLY A 60 -0.93 -4.09 8.42
CA GLY A 60 -0.65 -3.02 7.48
C GLY A 60 -1.55 -3.03 6.24
N ALA A 61 -2.20 -4.15 5.92
CA ALA A 61 -3.21 -4.24 4.86
C ALA A 61 -4.57 -3.65 5.27
N GLU A 62 -4.85 -3.57 6.58
CA GLU A 62 -6.07 -3.01 7.18
C GLU A 62 -5.91 -1.53 7.55
N SER A 63 -4.68 -1.00 7.48
CA SER A 63 -4.33 0.35 7.91
C SER A 63 -4.45 1.34 6.74
N CYS A 64 -5.03 2.52 6.96
CA CYS A 64 -5.16 3.59 5.97
C CYS A 64 -4.02 4.63 6.03
N GLU A 65 -3.64 5.20 4.88
CA GLU A 65 -2.67 6.32 4.82
C GLU A 65 -3.26 7.68 5.22
N SER A 66 -2.47 8.51 5.91
CA SER A 66 -3.03 9.71 6.58
C SER A 66 -3.43 10.88 5.65
N LEU A 67 -3.05 10.86 4.37
CA LEU A 67 -3.33 11.98 3.45
C LEU A 67 -4.72 11.90 2.81
N HIS A 68 -5.16 10.68 2.48
CA HIS A 68 -6.41 10.42 1.74
C HIS A 68 -7.29 9.34 2.38
N ASN A 69 -6.87 8.75 3.50
CA ASN A 69 -7.51 7.60 4.16
C ASN A 69 -7.65 6.38 3.21
N ARG A 70 -6.58 6.06 2.48
CA ARG A 70 -6.56 4.95 1.50
C ARG A 70 -5.80 3.75 2.05
N LEU A 71 -6.40 2.58 1.96
CA LEU A 71 -5.73 1.29 2.17
C LEU A 71 -4.67 1.04 1.09
N PRO A 72 -3.72 0.10 1.31
CA PRO A 72 -2.74 -0.28 0.29
C PRO A 72 -3.40 -0.81 -1.00
N ILE A 73 -4.55 -1.48 -0.90
CA ILE A 73 -5.30 -1.97 -2.06
C ILE A 73 -5.87 -0.84 -2.92
N HIS A 74 -6.35 0.27 -2.33
CA HIS A 74 -6.82 1.43 -3.10
C HIS A 74 -5.66 2.07 -3.87
N ILE A 75 -4.46 2.11 -3.28
CA ILE A 75 -3.24 2.57 -3.96
C ILE A 75 -2.82 1.59 -5.06
N ALA A 76 -2.84 0.28 -4.79
CA ALA A 76 -2.51 -0.75 -5.78
C ALA A 76 -3.42 -0.68 -7.02
N CYS A 77 -4.73 -0.50 -6.83
CA CYS A 77 -5.68 -0.31 -7.91
C CYS A 77 -5.48 1.04 -8.63
N ALA A 78 -5.30 2.15 -7.91
CA ALA A 78 -5.13 3.48 -8.51
C ALA A 78 -3.82 3.64 -9.31
N GLU A 79 -2.80 2.86 -9.00
CA GLU A 79 -1.49 2.87 -9.68
C GLU A 79 -1.37 1.79 -10.77
N ASN A 80 -2.40 0.99 -11.02
CA ASN A 80 -2.34 -0.22 -11.87
C ASN A 80 -1.19 -1.18 -11.47
N ALA A 81 -1.16 -1.61 -10.21
CA ALA A 81 -0.40 -2.78 -9.79
C ALA A 81 -0.96 -4.07 -10.42
N SER A 82 -0.18 -5.15 -10.44
CA SER A 82 -0.60 -6.42 -11.04
C SER A 82 -1.65 -7.14 -10.20
N ASP A 83 -2.46 -7.99 -10.86
CA ASP A 83 -3.48 -8.80 -10.22
C ASP A 83 -2.92 -9.70 -9.11
N ASP A 84 -1.69 -10.20 -9.27
CA ASP A 84 -0.96 -10.91 -8.21
C ASP A 84 -0.88 -10.08 -6.92
N VAL A 85 -0.56 -8.78 -7.00
CA VAL A 85 -0.45 -7.88 -5.84
C VAL A 85 -1.83 -7.59 -5.24
N VAL A 86 -2.83 -7.31 -6.08
CA VAL A 86 -4.21 -7.09 -5.62
C VAL A 86 -4.76 -8.34 -4.91
N ARG A 87 -4.52 -9.53 -5.47
CA ARG A 87 -4.87 -10.81 -4.85
C ARG A 87 -4.18 -11.01 -3.50
N ILE A 88 -2.86 -10.75 -3.38
CA ILE A 88 -2.15 -10.89 -2.11
C ILE A 88 -2.75 -9.98 -1.03
N LEU A 89 -3.15 -8.75 -1.37
CA LEU A 89 -3.79 -7.84 -0.43
C LEU A 89 -5.19 -8.33 -0.02
N LEU A 90 -5.96 -8.91 -0.95
CA LEU A 90 -7.28 -9.50 -0.67
C LEU A 90 -7.22 -10.81 0.10
N ASP A 91 -6.21 -11.66 -0.15
CA ASP A 91 -6.00 -12.92 0.58
C ASP A 91 -5.64 -12.65 2.07
N VAL A 92 -5.18 -11.43 2.39
CA VAL A 92 -4.85 -10.95 3.76
C VAL A 92 -6.02 -10.19 4.39
N PHE A 93 -6.60 -9.24 3.65
CA PHE A 93 -7.72 -8.42 4.10
C PHE A 93 -8.83 -8.40 3.03
N PRO A 94 -9.70 -9.44 2.98
CA PRO A 94 -10.75 -9.55 1.97
C PRO A 94 -11.71 -8.35 1.95
N LYS A 95 -11.97 -7.77 3.14
CA LYS A 95 -12.80 -6.58 3.32
C LYS A 95 -12.25 -5.32 2.64
N GLY A 96 -10.98 -5.32 2.22
CA GLY A 96 -10.41 -4.26 1.39
C GLY A 96 -11.13 -4.07 0.04
N ALA A 97 -11.84 -5.08 -0.47
CA ALA A 97 -12.71 -4.95 -1.65
C ALA A 97 -14.01 -4.18 -1.37
N GLU A 98 -14.40 -4.02 -0.10
CA GLU A 98 -15.64 -3.37 0.33
C GLU A 98 -15.39 -2.03 1.03
N ALA A 99 -14.12 -1.69 1.31
CA ALA A 99 -13.73 -0.53 2.09
C ALA A 99 -13.95 0.79 1.33
N ILE A 100 -15.06 1.47 1.59
CA ILE A 100 -15.40 2.78 1.01
C ILE A 100 -14.61 3.95 1.67
N GLU A 101 -13.44 3.65 2.25
CA GLU A 101 -12.74 4.53 3.19
C GLU A 101 -11.91 5.65 2.54
N ASP A 102 -11.65 5.57 1.23
CA ASP A 102 -11.04 6.67 0.48
C ASP A 102 -11.92 7.93 0.58
N LYS A 103 -11.30 9.08 0.85
CA LYS A 103 -11.92 10.41 0.79
C LYS A 103 -12.63 10.72 -0.53
N TYR A 104 -12.32 9.99 -1.61
CA TYR A 104 -12.99 10.05 -2.92
C TYR A 104 -14.08 8.97 -3.16
N SER A 105 -14.40 8.15 -2.15
CA SER A 105 -15.53 7.22 -2.04
C SER A 105 -15.81 6.24 -3.20
N GLY A 106 -14.87 6.02 -4.12
CA GLY A 106 -15.15 5.37 -5.41
C GLY A 106 -14.32 4.15 -5.81
N ILE A 107 -13.27 3.75 -5.09
CA ILE A 107 -12.27 2.78 -5.58
C ILE A 107 -11.95 1.64 -4.61
N PRO A 108 -12.84 0.63 -4.52
CA PRO A 108 -12.36 -0.74 -4.32
C PRO A 108 -12.91 -1.76 -5.34
N LEU A 109 -13.96 -1.41 -6.12
CA LEU A 109 -14.60 -2.31 -7.10
C LEU A 109 -14.75 -1.73 -8.51
N HIS A 110 -15.00 -0.44 -8.67
CA HIS A 110 -15.40 0.13 -9.97
C HIS A 110 -14.27 0.18 -11.02
N PHE A 111 -13.01 0.31 -10.59
CA PHE A 111 -11.86 0.35 -11.50
C PHE A 111 -11.40 -1.03 -12.00
N ALA A 112 -11.62 -2.10 -11.24
CA ALA A 112 -11.25 -3.46 -11.64
C ALA A 112 -11.99 -3.92 -12.92
N CYS A 113 -13.17 -3.36 -13.18
CA CYS A 113 -13.97 -3.65 -14.37
C CYS A 113 -13.64 -2.77 -15.59
N SER A 114 -12.68 -1.83 -15.50
CA SER A 114 -12.46 -0.80 -16.52
C SER A 114 -11.20 -0.98 -17.39
N ASN A 115 -10.42 -2.04 -17.17
CA ASN A 115 -9.19 -2.37 -17.92
C ASN A 115 -9.22 -3.81 -18.51
N GLY A 116 -10.40 -4.26 -18.96
CA GLY A 116 -10.59 -5.54 -19.67
C GLY A 116 -10.54 -5.38 -21.19
#